data_AF-A0A534ZN41-F1
#
_entry.id   AF-A0A534ZN41-F1
#
_cell.length_a   1.000
_cell.length_b   1.000
_cell.length_c   1.000
_cell.angle_alpha   90.00
_cell.angle_beta   90.00
_cell.angle_gamma   90.00
#
_symmetry.space_group_name_H-M   'P 1'
#
loop_
_entity.id
_entity.type
_entity.pdbx_description
1 polymer ?
#
loop_
_entity_poly.entity_id
_entity_poly.type
_entity_poly.pdbx_seq_one_letter_code
_entity_poly.pdbx_strand_id
1 'polypeptide(L)'
;SFAVEPANARRRAAGEIDCVLPDRRLRLRAGPAARERLRDLPPVLRGLAVELLRRAILEPILGVGPEDLEFTHDDEEAIAAVAAGRAAAAFLLNPPSMAEVREVCLAGEVMPEKSTYFYPKLATGLVFSLVGPPWV
;
A
#
# COMPACT_ATOMS: atom_id res chain seq x y z
N SER A 1 -6.24 -8.16 15.78
CA SER A 1 -7.36 -7.25 16.07
C SER A 1 -7.07 -5.92 15.42
N PHE A 2 -8.12 -5.23 14.98
CA PHE A 2 -8.03 -3.89 14.40
C PHE A 2 -8.83 -2.93 15.28
N ALA A 3 -8.27 -1.75 15.55
CA ALA A 3 -9.08 -0.64 16.04
C ALA A 3 -9.74 0.03 14.83
N VAL A 4 -11.03 0.36 14.97
CA VAL A 4 -11.86 0.91 13.90
C VAL A 4 -12.47 2.22 14.38
N GLU A 5 -12.23 3.29 13.63
CA GLU A 5 -12.73 4.64 13.93
C GLU A 5 -13.41 5.24 12.68
N PRO A 6 -14.42 6.11 12.82
CA PRO A 6 -14.95 6.87 11.68
C PRO A 6 -13.85 7.72 11.03
N ALA A 7 -13.66 7.60 9.72
CA ALA A 7 -12.63 8.32 9.01
C ALA A 7 -13.17 9.68 8.51
N ASN A 8 -13.03 10.72 9.33
CA ASN A 8 -13.47 12.08 8.98
C ASN A 8 -12.40 12.90 8.24
N ALA A 9 -11.12 12.49 8.31
CA ALA A 9 -10.00 13.20 7.73
C ALA A 9 -9.44 12.46 6.50
N ARG A 10 -9.21 13.19 5.39
CA ARG A 10 -8.61 12.63 4.17
C ARG A 10 -7.19 12.10 4.38
N ARG A 11 -6.42 12.69 5.30
CA ARG A 11 -5.01 12.32 5.56
C ARG A 11 -4.93 11.13 6.51
N ARG A 12 -4.20 10.09 6.09
CA ARG A 12 -3.87 8.89 6.89
C ARG A 12 -2.48 9.04 7.50
N ALA A 13 -2.26 8.57 8.72
CA ALA A 13 -0.92 8.41 9.29
C ALA A 13 -0.25 7.12 8.80
N ALA A 14 1.05 6.96 9.01
CA ALA A 14 1.77 5.75 8.63
C ALA A 14 1.14 4.49 9.25
N GLY A 15 0.88 3.47 8.42
CA GLY A 15 0.23 2.23 8.85
C GLY A 15 -1.29 2.31 9.09
N GLU A 16 -1.92 3.46 8.84
CA GLU A 16 -3.39 3.55 8.79
C GLU A 16 -3.90 3.15 7.41
N ILE A 17 -5.01 2.40 7.40
CA ILE A 17 -5.71 1.98 6.19
C ILE A 17 -7.15 2.50 6.29
N ASP A 18 -7.63 3.20 5.27
CA ASP A 18 -9.05 3.55 5.23
C ASP A 18 -9.82 2.51 4.40
N CYS A 19 -10.91 1.98 4.95
CA CYS A 19 -11.88 1.14 4.26
C CYS A 19 -13.11 1.98 3.91
N VAL A 20 -13.42 2.07 2.62
CA VAL A 20 -14.57 2.80 2.08
C VAL A 20 -15.63 1.79 1.71
N LEU A 21 -16.80 1.92 2.34
CA LEU A 21 -18.03 1.19 2.03
C LEU A 21 -19.06 2.16 1.44
N PRO A 22 -20.13 1.68 0.80
CA PRO A 22 -21.15 2.54 0.19
C PRO A 22 -21.77 3.58 1.13
N ASP A 23 -21.89 3.24 2.43
CA ASP A 23 -22.58 4.05 3.44
C ASP A 23 -21.64 4.75 4.43
N ARG A 24 -20.36 4.36 4.48
CA ARG A 24 -19.43 4.83 5.52
C ARG A 24 -17.97 4.63 5.16
N ARG A 25 -17.12 5.41 5.82
CA ARG A 25 -15.67 5.29 5.76
C ARG A 25 -15.12 4.97 7.15
N LEU A 26 -14.31 3.93 7.22
CA LEU A 26 -13.71 3.42 8.46
C LEU A 26 -12.20 3.50 8.38
N ARG A 27 -11.56 3.98 9.44
CA ARG A 27 -10.11 3.97 9.62
C ARG A 27 -9.72 2.74 10.40
N LEU A 28 -8.86 1.92 9.82
CA LEU A 28 -8.35 0.68 10.38
C LEU A 28 -6.92 0.90 10.89
N ARG A 29 -6.70 0.62 12.18
CA ARG A 29 -5.37 0.56 12.78
C ARG A 29 -5.08 -0.87 13.21
N ALA A 30 -3.98 -1.43 12.72
CA ALA A 30 -3.58 -2.78 13.09
C ALA A 30 -3.04 -2.85 14.52
N GLY A 31 -3.74 -3.62 15.37
CA GLY A 31 -3.29 -3.99 16.70
C GLY A 31 -2.29 -5.16 16.68
N PRO A 32 -1.80 -5.57 17.86
CA PRO A 32 -0.75 -6.60 17.99
C PRO A 32 -1.07 -7.91 17.27
N ALA A 33 -2.29 -8.42 17.42
CA ALA A 33 -2.69 -9.69 16.78
C ALA A 33 -2.83 -9.59 15.24
N ALA A 34 -3.01 -8.39 14.67
CA ALA A 34 -2.94 -8.22 13.22
C ALA A 34 -1.47 -8.24 12.76
N ARG A 35 -0.59 -7.56 13.50
CA ARG A 35 0.85 -7.53 13.24
C ARG A 35 1.52 -8.91 13.39
N GLU A 36 1.02 -9.75 14.31
CA GLU A 36 1.52 -11.12 14.47
C GLU A 36 1.35 -11.96 13.19
N ARG A 37 0.36 -11.65 12.35
CA ARG A 37 0.18 -12.35 11.06
C ARG A 37 1.29 -12.04 10.04
N LEU A 38 2.10 -11.01 10.29
CA LEU A 38 3.25 -10.64 9.48
C LEU A 38 4.56 -11.21 10.05
N ARG A 39 4.51 -12.01 11.14
CA ARG A 39 5.71 -12.55 11.80
C ARG A 39 6.63 -13.33 10.87
N ASP A 40 6.07 -14.03 9.88
CA ASP A 40 6.81 -14.87 8.95
C ASP A 40 7.45 -14.07 7.81
N LEU A 41 7.15 -12.76 7.71
CA LEU A 41 7.83 -11.86 6.78
C LEU A 41 9.19 -11.41 7.34
N PRO A 42 10.15 -11.09 6.45
CA PRO A 42 11.30 -10.28 6.79
C PRO A 42 10.89 -9.00 7.55
N PRO A 43 11.62 -8.59 8.61
CA PRO A 43 11.27 -7.43 9.42
C PRO A 43 10.98 -6.15 8.61
N VAL A 44 11.73 -5.94 7.52
CA VAL A 44 11.61 -4.78 6.64
C VAL A 44 10.27 -4.71 5.90
N LEU A 45 9.62 -5.85 5.66
CA LEU A 45 8.33 -5.93 4.98
C LEU A 45 7.15 -5.80 5.96
N ARG A 46 7.36 -6.03 7.26
CA ARG A 46 6.29 -6.00 8.29
C ARG A 46 5.69 -4.62 8.52
N GLY A 47 6.43 -3.57 8.14
CA GLY A 47 5.97 -2.18 8.26
C GLY A 47 5.08 -1.72 7.10
N LEU A 48 5.09 -2.44 5.97
CA LEU A 48 4.42 -2.00 4.76
C LEU A 48 2.90 -2.18 4.89
N ALA A 49 2.15 -1.09 4.70
CA ALA A 49 0.69 -1.09 4.81
C ALA A 49 0.02 -2.06 3.82
N VAL A 50 0.65 -2.31 2.66
CA VAL A 50 0.19 -3.29 1.67
C VAL A 50 0.27 -4.73 2.18
N GLU A 51 1.33 -5.11 2.88
CA GLU A 51 1.47 -6.45 3.47
C GLU A 51 0.49 -6.63 4.62
N LEU A 52 0.26 -5.56 5.38
CA LEU A 52 -0.73 -5.54 6.43
C LEU A 52 -2.14 -5.75 5.87
N LEU A 53 -2.51 -5.02 4.81
CA LEU A 53 -3.79 -5.18 4.14
C LEU A 53 -3.97 -6.62 3.65
N ARG A 54 -2.99 -7.13 2.90
CA ARG A 54 -3.06 -8.46 2.28
C ARG A 54 -3.19 -9.58 3.32
N ARG A 55 -2.25 -9.66 4.26
CA ARG A 55 -2.13 -10.80 5.19
C ARG A 55 -3.03 -10.72 6.41
N ALA A 56 -3.52 -9.53 6.76
CA ALA A 56 -4.34 -9.35 7.95
C ALA A 56 -5.80 -8.99 7.65
N ILE A 57 -6.14 -8.59 6.42
CA ILE A 57 -7.51 -8.26 6.02
C ILE A 57 -7.97 -9.10 4.84
N LEU A 58 -7.33 -8.97 3.67
CA LEU A 58 -7.85 -9.56 2.42
C LEU A 58 -7.90 -11.09 2.49
N GLU A 59 -6.78 -11.74 2.77
CA GLU A 59 -6.70 -13.20 2.83
C GLU A 59 -7.53 -13.80 3.99
N PRO A 60 -7.33 -13.39 5.27
CA PRO A 60 -7.96 -14.09 6.39
C PRO A 60 -9.39 -13.66 6.71
N ILE A 61 -9.82 -12.45 6.34
CA ILE A 61 -11.15 -11.94 6.69
C ILE A 61 -12.09 -12.00 5.49
N LEU A 62 -11.61 -11.61 4.31
CA LEU A 62 -12.45 -11.52 3.11
C LEU A 62 -12.31 -12.74 2.20
N GLY A 63 -11.24 -13.52 2.33
CA GLY A 63 -10.98 -14.68 1.46
C GLY A 63 -10.80 -14.30 -0.01
N VAL A 64 -10.41 -13.04 -0.28
CA VAL A 64 -10.26 -12.49 -1.64
C VAL A 64 -8.82 -12.64 -2.14
N GLY A 65 -8.69 -13.07 -3.39
CA GLY A 65 -7.40 -13.26 -4.07
C GLY A 65 -6.98 -12.04 -4.88
N PRO A 66 -5.75 -12.03 -5.44
CA PRO A 66 -5.26 -10.96 -6.32
C PRO A 66 -6.15 -10.70 -7.56
N GLU A 67 -6.86 -11.73 -8.03
CA GLU A 67 -7.79 -11.71 -9.15
C GLU A 67 -9.09 -10.92 -8.88
N ASP A 68 -9.46 -10.77 -7.60
CA ASP A 68 -10.66 -10.04 -7.18
C ASP A 68 -10.38 -8.55 -6.95
N LEU A 69 -9.14 -8.10 -7.19
CA LEU A 69 -8.67 -6.77 -6.83
C LEU A 69 -8.38 -5.90 -8.06
N GLU A 70 -9.03 -4.74 -8.10
CA GLU A 70 -8.67 -3.64 -8.97
C GLU A 70 -7.78 -2.65 -8.21
N PHE A 71 -6.74 -2.14 -8.88
CA PHE A 71 -5.76 -1.23 -8.27
C PHE A 71 -5.78 0.10 -9.00
N THR A 72 -5.90 1.19 -8.23
CA THR A 72 -5.69 2.55 -8.72
C THR A 72 -4.75 3.30 -7.78
N HIS A 73 -4.06 4.30 -8.34
CA HIS A 73 -3.21 5.23 -7.63
C HIS A 73 -3.97 6.48 -7.14
N ASP A 74 -5.24 6.64 -7.56
CA ASP A 74 -6.09 7.76 -7.19
C ASP A 74 -7.16 7.31 -6.19
N ASP A 75 -7.12 7.89 -4.98
CA ASP A 75 -8.10 7.65 -3.93
C ASP A 75 -9.54 7.96 -4.40
N GLU A 76 -9.73 9.03 -5.19
CA GLU A 76 -11.07 9.46 -5.63
C GLU A 76 -11.66 8.49 -6.66
N GLU A 77 -10.82 7.90 -7.52
CA GLU A 77 -11.25 6.88 -8.48
C GLU A 77 -11.75 5.63 -7.74
N ALA A 78 -11.02 5.19 -6.70
CA ALA A 78 -11.43 4.05 -5.88
C ALA A 78 -12.74 4.31 -5.14
N ILE A 79 -12.91 5.52 -4.57
CA ILE A 79 -14.15 5.93 -3.90
C ILE A 79 -15.32 5.98 -4.90
N ALA A 80 -15.09 6.55 -6.09
CA ALA A 80 -16.11 6.62 -7.14
C ALA A 80 -16.54 5.23 -7.64
N ALA A 81 -15.62 4.26 -7.70
CA ALA A 81 -15.95 2.88 -8.06
C ALA A 81 -16.93 2.24 -7.07
N VAL A 82 -16.75 2.47 -5.75
CA VAL A 82 -17.68 2.01 -4.70
C VAL A 82 -19.02 2.73 -4.82
N ALA A 83 -19.01 4.06 -5.00
CA ALA A 83 -20.24 4.84 -5.14
C ALA A 83 -21.06 4.44 -6.37
N ALA A 84 -20.39 4.05 -7.45
CA ALA A 84 -21.01 3.56 -8.68
C ALA A 84 -21.43 2.08 -8.63
N GLY A 85 -21.18 1.38 -7.51
CA GLY A 85 -21.49 -0.05 -7.36
C GLY A 85 -20.60 -0.98 -8.20
N ARG A 86 -19.49 -0.49 -8.76
CA ARG A 86 -18.50 -1.31 -9.48
C ARG A 86 -17.61 -2.12 -8.54
N ALA A 87 -17.44 -1.65 -7.31
CA ALA A 87 -16.70 -2.33 -6.26
C ALA A 87 -17.54 -2.40 -4.96
N ALA A 88 -17.41 -3.49 -4.20
CA ALA A 88 -18.10 -3.64 -2.92
C ALA A 88 -17.47 -2.79 -1.80
N ALA A 89 -16.15 -2.58 -1.87
CA ALA A 89 -15.38 -1.77 -0.95
C ALA A 89 -14.10 -1.26 -1.63
N ALA A 90 -13.50 -0.20 -1.09
CA ALA A 90 -12.16 0.24 -1.46
C ALA A 90 -11.25 0.36 -0.23
N PHE A 91 -9.99 -0.04 -0.37
CA PHE A 91 -8.97 0.08 0.66
C PHE A 91 -7.92 1.10 0.25
N LEU A 92 -7.86 2.21 0.97
CA LEU A 92 -6.94 3.32 0.69
C LEU A 92 -5.73 3.23 1.61
N LEU A 93 -4.56 3.13 1.00
CA LEU A 93 -3.28 3.00 1.68
C LEU A 93 -2.51 4.32 1.60
N ASN A 94 -1.56 4.51 2.51
CA ASN A 94 -0.51 5.48 2.28
C ASN A 94 0.55 4.86 1.36
N PRO A 95 1.09 5.62 0.39
CA PRO A 95 2.21 5.15 -0.40
C PRO A 95 3.42 4.89 0.52
N PRO A 96 4.23 3.86 0.25
CA PRO A 96 5.46 3.65 0.99
C PRO A 96 6.39 4.85 0.79
N SER A 97 7.07 5.24 1.86
CA SER A 97 8.07 6.29 1.83
C SER A 97 9.33 5.82 1.09
N MET A 98 10.12 6.77 0.57
CA MET A 98 11.41 6.47 -0.05
C MET A 98 12.39 5.80 0.93
N ALA A 99 12.27 6.09 2.22
CA ALA A 99 13.07 5.44 3.25
C ALA A 99 12.74 3.94 3.34
N GLU A 100 11.45 3.60 3.41
CA GLU A 100 11.00 2.19 3.46
C GLU A 100 11.40 1.44 2.19
N VAL A 101 11.23 2.05 0.99
CA VAL A 101 11.68 1.43 -0.28
C VAL A 101 13.18 1.16 -0.25
N ARG A 102 13.97 2.14 0.20
CA ARG A 102 15.43 2.01 0.31
C ARG A 102 15.82 0.90 1.29
N GLU A 103 15.17 0.81 2.43
CA GLU A 103 15.43 -0.23 3.43
C GLU A 103 15.14 -1.62 2.89
N VAL A 104 14.01 -1.81 2.19
CA VAL A 104 13.67 -3.08 1.53
C VAL A 104 14.74 -3.48 0.53
N CYS A 105 15.16 -2.55 -0.34
CA CYS A 105 16.21 -2.81 -1.33
C CYS A 105 17.56 -3.14 -0.68
N LEU A 106 17.97 -2.42 0.37
CA LEU A 106 19.22 -2.66 1.08
C LEU A 106 19.22 -3.99 1.83
N ALA A 107 18.05 -4.49 2.23
CA ALA A 107 17.89 -5.80 2.83
C ALA A 107 17.93 -6.95 1.80
N GLY A 108 18.00 -6.64 0.49
CA GLY A 108 17.94 -7.65 -0.59
C GLY A 108 16.53 -8.22 -0.81
N GLU A 109 15.51 -7.58 -0.24
CA GLU A 109 14.11 -7.99 -0.35
C GLU A 109 13.42 -7.31 -1.53
N VAL A 110 12.27 -7.85 -1.94
CA VAL A 110 11.48 -7.34 -3.05
C VAL A 110 10.26 -6.58 -2.53
N MET A 111 9.99 -5.41 -3.12
CA MET A 111 8.76 -4.66 -2.83
C MET A 111 7.53 -5.48 -3.22
N PRO A 112 6.47 -5.48 -2.40
CA PRO A 112 5.23 -6.17 -2.73
C PRO A 112 4.65 -5.69 -4.07
N GLU A 113 3.94 -6.57 -4.77
CA GLU A 113 3.38 -6.24 -6.08
C GLU A 113 2.43 -5.04 -6.00
N LYS A 114 2.51 -4.16 -7.00
CA LYS A 114 1.62 -2.98 -7.16
C LYS A 114 1.62 -2.03 -5.94
N SER A 115 2.66 -2.09 -5.11
CA SER A 115 2.81 -1.26 -3.89
C SER A 115 3.56 0.06 -4.11
N THR A 116 4.14 0.27 -5.29
CA THR A 116 4.89 1.48 -5.64
C THR A 116 4.48 2.00 -7.00
N TYR A 117 4.16 3.30 -7.07
CA TYR A 117 3.89 4.01 -8.31
C TYR A 117 4.86 5.19 -8.42
N PHE A 118 5.95 5.00 -9.16
CA PHE A 118 6.90 6.08 -9.45
C PHE A 118 6.40 6.90 -10.64
N TYR A 119 6.11 8.18 -10.41
CA TYR A 119 5.76 9.12 -11.45
C TYR A 119 6.63 10.38 -11.42
N PRO A 120 7.19 10.82 -12.56
CA PRO A 120 7.18 10.10 -13.85
C PRO A 120 7.95 8.78 -13.73
N LYS A 121 7.51 7.74 -14.46
CA LYS A 121 8.30 6.51 -14.56
C LYS A 121 9.68 6.90 -15.06
N LEU A 122 10.73 6.42 -14.40
CA LEU A 122 12.09 6.60 -14.91
C LEU A 122 12.09 6.14 -16.35
N ALA A 123 12.51 7.00 -17.27
CA ALA A 123 12.64 6.63 -18.66
C ALA A 123 13.66 5.49 -18.74
N THR A 124 13.16 4.26 -18.82
CA THR A 124 13.99 3.09 -19.05
C THR A 124 14.59 3.23 -20.45
N GLY A 125 15.91 3.12 -20.57
CA GLY A 125 16.63 3.30 -21.83
C GLY A 125 17.35 4.64 -22.02
N LEU A 126 17.35 5.54 -21.04
CA LEU A 126 18.30 6.66 -21.03
C LEU A 126 19.70 6.14 -20.66
N VAL A 127 20.57 6.03 -21.67
CA VAL A 127 22.02 5.85 -21.46
C VAL A 127 22.61 7.23 -21.20
N PHE A 128 23.01 7.50 -19.95
CA PHE A 128 23.85 8.66 -19.66
C PHE A 128 25.26 8.37 -20.18
N SER A 129 25.66 9.03 -21.26
CA SER A 129 27.08 9.17 -21.59
C SER A 129 27.61 10.33 -20.76
N LEU A 130 28.58 10.06 -19.89
CA LEU A 130 29.35 11.12 -19.23
C LEU A 130 30.08 11.92 -20.31
N VAL A 131 29.57 13.09 -20.66
CA VAL A 131 30.28 14.04 -21.52
C VAL A 131 31.12 14.93 -20.63
N GLY A 132 32.34 14.49 -20.35
CA GLY A 132 33.31 15.21 -19.55
C GLY A 132 34.36 14.26 -18.98
N PRO A 133 35.57 14.74 -18.67
CA PRO A 133 36.53 13.93 -17.93
C PRO A 133 35.86 13.52 -16.62
N PRO A 134 36.00 12.24 -16.24
CA PRO A 134 35.51 11.83 -14.94
C PRO A 134 36.36 12.58 -13.90
N TRP A 135 35.72 13.03 -12.81
CA TRP A 135 36.33 13.68 -11.64
C TRP A 135 37.14 14.99 -11.85
N VAL A 136 36.57 16.09 -11.36
CA VAL A 136 37.31 17.05 -10.50
C VAL A 136 36.65 17.05 -9.14
#